data_AF-A0A1B9IBW0-F1
#
_entry.id   AF-A0A1B9IBW0-F1
#
_cell.length_a   1.000
_cell.length_b   1.000
_cell.length_c   1.000
_cell.angle_alpha   90.00
_cell.angle_beta   90.00
_cell.angle_gamma   90.00
#
_symmetry.space_group_name_H-M   'P 1'
#
loop_
_entity.id
_entity.type
_entity.pdbx_description
1 polymer ?
#
loop_
_entity_poly.entity_id
_entity_poly.type
_entity_poly.pdbx_seq_one_letter_code
_entity_poly.pdbx_strand_id
1 'polypeptide(L)'
;MLVLSLSHVSSAPPTLSNDELFNIILRRLEPWVGEEGEGGYVLVVLAADDPVGGNGMEKERRKLPGIGWWVWKCKRLPRKYRKNLKRLYIVHPSLFTRTLLPFIVPFISPKSYSKLHPLPSLLSLYHTHGVSLKGIDISPSVLSTESRILKELPDLLPAKPALKRMDSESSLASWGYHTISSAVETAASYLGMAQGHDLEKEDKRGYWGRELDDLLRDSIPPLLSDLRRVILGECVTTEGVFRRSSNSTLLPAIIALLDLPIDRQPSLPWGELARDDPLLPPKILSRFLSELSAPVFDQGLYDGIRGAVTLDDLKSKFIPSLPDSTYLILSYLTRLLHDLSLHANRTKMTSLNLSIIIAPVLISGTDPVEDTILCLEPSRPLPAGLRHMAGDKYQEGQGTLVGLLDMWIGHYGEVEEGMALDD
;
A
#
# COMPACT_ATOMS: atom_id res chain seq x y z
N MET A 1 -12.44 -19.61 -5.83
CA MET A 1 -13.22 -18.51 -5.20
C MET A 1 -13.62 -17.57 -6.32
N LEU A 2 -14.88 -17.15 -6.40
CA LEU A 2 -15.31 -16.14 -7.38
C LEU A 2 -15.60 -14.84 -6.65
N VAL A 3 -15.07 -13.73 -7.16
CA VAL A 3 -15.36 -12.40 -6.65
C VAL A 3 -16.19 -11.62 -7.68
N LEU A 4 -17.27 -11.03 -7.21
CA LEU A 4 -18.15 -10.16 -7.97
C LEU A 4 -18.09 -8.76 -7.35
N SER A 5 -17.44 -7.83 -8.05
CA SER A 5 -17.54 -6.42 -7.71
C SER A 5 -18.78 -5.80 -8.34
N LEU A 6 -19.65 -5.20 -7.54
CA LEU A 6 -20.86 -4.54 -8.05
C LEU A 6 -20.53 -3.27 -8.85
N SER A 7 -19.40 -2.61 -8.57
CA SER A 7 -18.92 -1.47 -9.35
C SER A 7 -18.62 -1.82 -10.81
N HIS A 8 -18.20 -3.06 -11.09
CA HIS A 8 -18.00 -3.52 -12.46
C HIS A 8 -19.32 -3.81 -13.18
N VAL A 9 -20.37 -4.18 -12.43
CA VAL A 9 -21.71 -4.42 -12.98
C VAL A 9 -22.42 -3.09 -13.28
N SER A 10 -22.25 -2.08 -12.42
CA SER A 10 -22.79 -0.74 -12.64
C SER A 10 -22.11 0.00 -13.80
N SER A 11 -20.81 -0.24 -14.03
CA SER A 11 -20.01 0.39 -15.09
C SER A 11 -20.02 -0.36 -16.43
N ALA A 12 -20.71 -1.50 -16.52
CA ALA A 12 -20.82 -2.26 -17.76
C ALA A 12 -21.51 -1.45 -18.89
N PRO A 13 -21.09 -1.61 -20.16
CA PRO A 13 -21.66 -0.86 -21.28
C PRO A 13 -23.20 -0.92 -21.33
N PRO A 14 -23.89 0.19 -21.63
CA PRO A 14 -25.36 0.22 -21.69
C PRO A 14 -25.92 -0.65 -22.82
N THR A 15 -25.09 -1.01 -23.80
CA THR A 15 -25.41 -1.94 -24.90
C THR A 15 -25.62 -3.37 -24.43
N LEU A 16 -25.03 -3.76 -23.29
CA LEU A 16 -25.18 -5.10 -22.75
C LEU A 16 -26.53 -5.21 -22.05
N SER A 17 -27.28 -6.28 -22.21
CA SER A 17 -28.53 -6.54 -21.50
C SER A 17 -28.28 -7.16 -20.12
N ASN A 18 -29.28 -7.08 -19.23
CA ASN A 18 -29.15 -7.68 -17.89
C ASN A 18 -29.06 -9.22 -17.97
N ASP A 19 -29.69 -9.79 -18.99
CA ASP A 19 -29.62 -11.21 -19.33
C ASP A 19 -28.21 -11.64 -19.73
N GLU A 20 -27.53 -10.83 -20.56
CA GLU A 20 -26.15 -11.11 -20.98
C GLU A 20 -25.17 -11.00 -19.82
N LEU A 21 -25.28 -9.97 -18.98
CA LEU A 21 -24.48 -9.85 -17.75
C LEU A 21 -24.64 -11.08 -16.86
N PHE A 22 -25.88 -11.51 -16.63
CA PHE A 22 -26.16 -12.70 -15.84
C PHE A 22 -25.55 -13.95 -16.45
N ASN A 23 -25.65 -14.13 -17.76
CA ASN A 23 -25.04 -15.26 -18.46
C ASN A 23 -23.51 -15.23 -18.41
N ILE A 24 -22.87 -14.05 -18.46
CA ILE A 24 -21.42 -13.89 -18.28
C ILE A 24 -21.01 -14.35 -16.87
N ILE A 25 -21.77 -13.95 -15.84
CA ILE A 25 -21.51 -14.39 -14.46
C ILE A 25 -21.66 -15.91 -14.34
N LEU A 26 -22.71 -16.50 -14.94
CA LEU A 26 -22.90 -17.95 -14.93
C LEU A 26 -21.78 -18.70 -15.63
N ARG A 27 -21.31 -18.21 -16.78
CA ARG A 27 -20.16 -18.78 -17.49
C ARG A 27 -18.89 -18.74 -16.66
N ARG A 28 -18.68 -17.69 -15.86
CA ARG A 28 -17.55 -17.62 -14.92
C ARG A 28 -17.68 -18.60 -13.74
N LEU A 29 -18.90 -18.95 -13.36
CA LEU A 29 -19.18 -19.95 -12.32
C LEU A 29 -19.06 -21.38 -12.83
N GLU A 30 -19.33 -21.63 -14.11
CA GLU A 30 -19.40 -22.96 -14.71
C GLU A 30 -18.18 -23.87 -14.43
N PRO A 31 -16.92 -23.38 -14.51
CA PRO A 31 -15.74 -24.20 -14.17
C PRO A 31 -15.70 -24.70 -12.72
N TRP A 32 -16.40 -24.02 -11.81
CA TRP A 32 -16.43 -24.34 -10.38
C TRP A 32 -17.67 -25.16 -9.97
N VAL A 33 -18.58 -25.39 -10.92
CA VAL A 33 -19.86 -26.04 -10.71
C VAL A 33 -19.78 -27.42 -11.35
N GLY A 34 -19.29 -28.39 -10.57
CA GLY A 34 -19.27 -29.79 -10.95
C GLY A 34 -20.67 -30.38 -11.10
N GLU A 35 -20.77 -31.43 -11.92
CA GLU A 35 -21.94 -32.29 -11.98
C GLU A 35 -21.98 -33.17 -10.71
N GLU A 36 -23.18 -33.51 -10.26
CA GLU A 36 -23.43 -34.49 -9.17
C GLU A 36 -22.79 -34.26 -7.78
N GLY A 37 -22.16 -33.10 -7.51
CA GLY A 37 -21.77 -32.69 -6.15
C GLY A 37 -20.28 -32.72 -5.85
N GLU A 38 -19.43 -32.97 -6.85
CA GLU A 38 -17.97 -32.86 -6.73
C GLU A 38 -17.47 -31.40 -6.84
N GLY A 39 -18.34 -30.47 -7.21
CA GLY A 39 -18.02 -29.04 -7.34
C GLY A 39 -18.10 -28.26 -6.03
N GLY A 40 -17.71 -26.99 -6.08
CA GLY A 40 -17.79 -26.13 -4.91
C GLY A 40 -17.18 -24.75 -5.11
N TYR A 41 -17.95 -23.69 -4.81
CA TYR A 41 -17.44 -22.33 -4.88
C TYR A 41 -17.83 -21.48 -3.66
N VAL A 42 -16.95 -20.52 -3.36
CA VAL A 42 -17.20 -19.40 -2.46
C VAL A 42 -17.41 -18.18 -3.33
N LEU A 43 -18.50 -17.45 -3.08
CA LEU A 43 -18.81 -16.22 -3.78
C LEU A 43 -18.59 -15.03 -2.83
N VAL A 44 -17.79 -14.07 -3.25
CA VAL A 44 -17.56 -12.80 -2.52
C VAL A 44 -18.18 -11.68 -3.35
N VAL A 45 -19.10 -10.94 -2.77
CA VAL A 45 -19.72 -9.77 -3.39
C VAL A 45 -19.17 -8.52 -2.73
N LEU A 46 -18.47 -7.68 -3.50
CA LEU A 46 -17.98 -6.38 -3.04
C LEU A 46 -19.04 -5.33 -3.36
N ALA A 47 -19.74 -4.87 -2.33
CA ALA A 47 -20.80 -3.90 -2.47
C ALA A 47 -20.30 -2.50 -2.13
N ALA A 48 -19.52 -1.92 -3.06
CA ALA A 48 -19.22 -0.51 -3.01
C ALA A 48 -20.33 0.29 -3.68
N ASP A 49 -20.84 1.29 -2.98
CA ASP A 49 -21.59 2.36 -3.62
C ASP A 49 -20.54 3.29 -4.26
N ASP A 50 -20.62 3.52 -5.58
CA ASP A 50 -19.73 4.49 -6.21
C ASP A 50 -19.94 5.86 -5.53
N PRO A 51 -18.89 6.47 -4.94
CA PRO A 51 -19.04 7.78 -4.35
C PRO A 51 -19.50 8.74 -5.44
N VAL A 52 -20.51 9.55 -5.12
CA VAL A 52 -20.89 10.71 -5.93
C VAL A 52 -19.71 11.68 -5.82
N GLY A 53 -18.71 11.51 -6.69
CA GLY A 53 -17.55 12.37 -6.78
C GLY A 53 -17.94 13.69 -7.42
N GLY A 54 -17.61 14.79 -6.75
CA GLY A 54 -17.83 16.15 -7.22
C GLY A 54 -17.07 16.41 -8.53
N ASN A 55 -17.79 16.29 -9.64
CA ASN A 55 -17.75 17.15 -10.81
C ASN A 55 -18.75 16.60 -11.84
N GLY A 56 -20.03 16.97 -11.66
CA GLY A 56 -21.05 17.19 -12.70
C GLY A 56 -21.35 16.17 -13.81
N MET A 57 -20.56 15.11 -14.03
CA MET A 57 -20.87 14.06 -14.99
C MET A 57 -21.52 12.91 -14.24
N GLU A 58 -22.85 12.98 -14.16
CA GLU A 58 -23.71 11.81 -13.92
C GLU A 58 -23.34 10.74 -14.95
N LYS A 59 -22.47 9.79 -14.58
CA LYS A 59 -22.38 8.53 -15.33
C LYS A 59 -23.76 7.89 -15.22
N GLU A 60 -24.49 7.80 -16.33
CA GLU A 60 -25.80 7.15 -16.40
C GLU A 60 -25.72 5.78 -15.73
N ARG A 61 -26.28 5.69 -14.52
CA ARG A 61 -26.28 4.44 -13.77
C ARG A 61 -27.22 3.48 -14.47
N ARG A 62 -26.71 2.31 -14.85
CA ARG A 62 -27.55 1.22 -15.34
C ARG A 62 -28.61 0.90 -14.29
N LYS A 63 -29.89 1.07 -14.65
CA LYS A 63 -31.00 0.61 -13.81
C LYS A 63 -30.97 -0.91 -13.76
N LEU A 64 -30.74 -1.46 -12.58
CA LEU A 64 -30.82 -2.90 -12.35
C LEU A 64 -32.24 -3.42 -12.66
N PRO A 65 -32.37 -4.70 -13.06
CA PRO A 65 -33.69 -5.31 -13.24
C PRO A 65 -34.53 -5.21 -11.97
N GLY A 66 -35.83 -5.00 -12.14
CA GLY A 66 -36.78 -5.07 -11.04
C GLY A 66 -36.86 -6.47 -10.41
N ILE A 67 -37.41 -6.54 -9.19
CA ILE A 67 -37.54 -7.77 -8.39
C ILE A 67 -38.16 -8.93 -9.19
N GLY A 68 -39.17 -8.65 -10.02
CA GLY A 68 -39.84 -9.66 -10.84
C GLY A 68 -38.94 -10.38 -11.85
N TRP A 69 -38.01 -9.66 -12.49
CA TRP A 69 -37.05 -10.25 -13.43
C TRP A 69 -36.11 -11.23 -12.72
N TRP A 70 -35.63 -10.86 -11.52
CA TRP A 70 -34.78 -11.71 -10.71
C TRP A 70 -35.51 -12.96 -10.23
N VAL A 71 -36.71 -12.82 -9.66
CA VAL A 71 -37.52 -13.98 -9.25
C VAL A 71 -37.71 -14.97 -10.41
N TRP A 72 -37.98 -14.46 -11.61
CA TRP A 72 -38.13 -15.27 -12.81
C TRP A 72 -36.84 -15.98 -13.22
N LYS A 73 -35.71 -15.25 -13.28
CA LYS A 73 -34.40 -15.85 -13.61
C LYS A 73 -33.99 -16.90 -12.62
N CYS A 74 -34.24 -16.65 -11.35
CA CYS A 74 -33.87 -17.56 -10.29
C CYS A 74 -34.69 -18.84 -10.37
N LYS A 75 -35.99 -18.81 -10.64
CA LYS A 75 -36.76 -20.04 -10.90
C LYS A 75 -36.15 -20.89 -12.04
N ARG A 76 -35.51 -20.24 -13.02
CA ARG A 76 -34.87 -20.91 -14.17
C ARG A 76 -33.38 -21.24 -13.95
N LEU A 77 -32.77 -20.80 -12.85
CA LEU A 77 -31.37 -21.10 -12.55
C LEU A 77 -31.21 -22.60 -12.24
N PRO A 78 -30.31 -23.33 -12.93
CA PRO A 78 -30.11 -24.76 -12.71
C PRO A 78 -29.72 -25.09 -11.27
N ARG A 79 -30.20 -26.25 -10.78
CA ARG A 79 -29.98 -26.72 -9.40
C ARG A 79 -28.49 -26.85 -9.04
N LYS A 80 -27.62 -27.12 -10.03
CA LYS A 80 -26.17 -27.28 -9.84
C LYS A 80 -25.50 -26.05 -9.22
N TYR A 81 -25.88 -24.84 -9.61
CA TYR A 81 -25.29 -23.60 -9.07
C TYR A 81 -25.58 -23.43 -7.57
N ARG A 82 -26.81 -23.73 -7.13
CA ARG A 82 -27.21 -23.60 -5.72
C ARG A 82 -26.58 -24.63 -4.79
N LYS A 83 -26.45 -25.88 -5.26
CA LYS A 83 -25.88 -26.97 -4.45
C LYS A 83 -24.39 -26.78 -4.19
N ASN A 84 -23.66 -26.32 -5.21
CA ASN A 84 -22.21 -26.13 -5.15
C ASN A 84 -21.79 -24.85 -4.41
N LEU A 85 -22.72 -23.95 -4.04
CA LEU A 85 -22.40 -22.78 -3.23
C LEU A 85 -22.04 -23.19 -1.78
N LYS A 86 -20.78 -23.01 -1.39
CA LYS A 86 -20.27 -23.33 -0.04
C LYS A 86 -20.49 -22.19 0.95
N ARG A 87 -20.07 -20.98 0.58
CA ARG A 87 -20.20 -19.75 1.38
C ARG A 87 -20.43 -18.54 0.49
N LEU A 88 -21.10 -17.54 1.04
CA LEU A 88 -21.38 -16.29 0.36
C LEU A 88 -21.11 -15.11 1.28
N TYR A 89 -20.08 -14.35 0.93
CA TYR A 89 -19.68 -13.15 1.65
C TYR A 89 -20.19 -11.91 0.94
N ILE A 90 -20.83 -11.00 1.66
CA ILE A 90 -21.16 -9.66 1.15
C ILE A 90 -20.33 -8.68 1.95
N VAL A 91 -19.32 -8.10 1.31
CA VAL A 91 -18.45 -7.08 1.90
C VAL A 91 -19.07 -5.72 1.65
N HIS A 92 -19.06 -4.85 2.68
CA HIS A 92 -19.65 -3.52 2.68
C HIS A 92 -21.18 -3.52 2.49
N PRO A 93 -21.95 -4.15 3.38
CA PRO A 93 -23.40 -4.14 3.26
C PRO A 93 -23.95 -2.70 3.42
N SER A 94 -24.26 -2.02 2.31
CA SER A 94 -24.96 -0.73 2.29
C SER A 94 -26.48 -0.89 2.34
N LEU A 95 -27.24 0.20 2.48
CA LEU A 95 -28.71 0.17 2.33
C LEU A 95 -29.14 -0.38 0.96
N PHE A 96 -28.31 -0.19 -0.07
CA PHE A 96 -28.49 -0.82 -1.38
C PHE A 96 -28.30 -2.35 -1.33
N THR A 97 -27.41 -2.86 -0.47
CA THR A 97 -27.32 -4.31 -0.25
C THR A 97 -28.52 -4.92 0.45
N ARG A 98 -29.27 -4.16 1.26
CA ARG A 98 -30.59 -4.59 1.75
C ARG A 98 -31.59 -4.76 0.61
N THR A 99 -31.50 -3.93 -0.43
CA THR A 99 -32.21 -4.09 -1.70
C THR A 99 -31.62 -5.19 -2.59
N LEU A 100 -30.33 -5.52 -2.39
CA LEU A 100 -29.58 -6.56 -3.12
C LEU A 100 -29.68 -7.97 -2.53
N LEU A 101 -29.98 -8.08 -1.24
CA LEU A 101 -30.23 -9.33 -0.55
C LEU A 101 -31.28 -10.16 -1.32
N PRO A 102 -32.43 -9.61 -1.77
CA PRO A 102 -33.35 -10.29 -2.68
C PRO A 102 -32.75 -10.81 -4.00
N PHE A 103 -31.64 -10.24 -4.51
CA PHE A 103 -30.93 -10.70 -5.72
C PHE A 103 -29.93 -11.83 -5.43
N ILE A 104 -29.45 -11.92 -4.20
CA ILE A 104 -28.46 -12.91 -3.74
C ILE A 104 -29.14 -14.13 -3.07
N VAL A 105 -30.23 -13.87 -2.35
CA VAL A 105 -31.16 -14.84 -1.77
C VAL A 105 -31.50 -16.00 -2.70
N PRO A 106 -31.67 -15.86 -4.02
CA PRO A 106 -32.09 -16.99 -4.85
C PRO A 106 -30.97 -17.92 -5.32
N PHE A 107 -29.68 -17.57 -5.10
CA PHE A 107 -28.55 -18.51 -5.15
C PHE A 107 -28.52 -19.42 -3.93
N ILE A 108 -29.26 -19.04 -2.89
CA ILE A 108 -29.31 -19.66 -1.58
C ILE A 108 -30.71 -20.30 -1.43
N SER A 109 -30.83 -21.61 -1.21
CA SER A 109 -32.16 -22.14 -0.84
C SER A 109 -32.58 -21.55 0.53
N PRO A 110 -33.87 -21.52 0.90
CA PRO A 110 -34.29 -21.13 2.26
C PRO A 110 -33.51 -21.85 3.39
N LYS A 111 -33.05 -23.08 3.14
CA LYS A 111 -32.22 -23.88 4.07
C LYS A 111 -30.72 -23.55 4.04
N SER A 112 -30.30 -22.75 3.07
CA SER A 112 -28.89 -22.38 2.83
C SER A 112 -28.56 -20.96 3.31
N TYR A 113 -29.51 -20.21 3.88
CA TYR A 113 -29.28 -18.85 4.40
C TYR A 113 -28.18 -18.78 5.46
N SER A 114 -27.93 -19.89 6.16
CA SER A 114 -26.77 -20.05 7.05
C SER A 114 -25.41 -19.86 6.37
N LYS A 115 -25.34 -19.88 5.03
CA LYS A 115 -24.13 -19.67 4.25
C LYS A 115 -23.86 -18.20 3.91
N LEU A 116 -24.79 -17.29 4.24
CA LEU A 116 -24.68 -15.86 3.97
C LEU A 116 -23.97 -15.17 5.14
N HIS A 117 -22.89 -14.47 4.83
CA HIS A 117 -22.07 -13.75 5.81
C HIS A 117 -21.91 -12.29 5.36
N PRO A 118 -22.75 -11.36 5.86
CA PRO A 118 -22.55 -9.94 5.66
C PRO A 118 -21.37 -9.47 6.51
N LEU A 119 -20.44 -8.73 5.91
CA LEU A 119 -19.18 -8.32 6.50
C LEU A 119 -18.95 -6.82 6.31
N PRO A 120 -18.61 -6.07 7.37
CA PRO A 120 -18.43 -4.63 7.26
C PRO A 120 -17.23 -4.26 6.37
N SER A 121 -16.14 -5.03 6.40
CA SER A 121 -14.84 -4.65 5.80
C SER A 121 -14.14 -5.84 5.14
N LEU A 122 -13.26 -5.57 4.19
CA LEU A 122 -12.33 -6.54 3.60
C LEU A 122 -11.41 -7.16 4.65
N LEU A 123 -10.99 -6.39 5.67
CA LEU A 123 -10.19 -6.91 6.77
C LEU A 123 -10.96 -7.96 7.57
N SER A 124 -12.26 -7.77 7.78
CA SER A 124 -13.11 -8.77 8.46
C SER A 124 -13.27 -10.05 7.63
N LEU A 125 -13.23 -9.97 6.30
CA LEU A 125 -13.21 -11.16 5.44
C LEU A 125 -11.93 -11.99 5.65
N TYR A 126 -10.79 -11.32 5.84
CA TYR A 126 -9.53 -11.98 6.12
C TYR A 126 -9.44 -12.47 7.58
N HIS A 127 -9.54 -11.58 8.57
CA HIS A 127 -9.31 -11.92 9.97
C HIS A 127 -10.39 -12.83 10.57
N THR A 128 -11.67 -12.62 10.26
CA THR A 128 -12.76 -13.40 10.86
C THR A 128 -12.99 -14.73 10.15
N HIS A 129 -12.75 -14.79 8.83
CA HIS A 129 -13.09 -15.95 8.02
C HIS A 129 -11.91 -16.65 7.35
N GLY A 130 -10.69 -16.12 7.48
CA GLY A 130 -9.48 -16.70 6.91
C GLY A 130 -9.47 -16.72 5.38
N VAL A 131 -10.31 -15.90 4.73
CA VAL A 131 -10.40 -15.86 3.28
C VAL A 131 -9.28 -14.98 2.74
N SER A 132 -8.38 -15.58 1.96
CA SER A 132 -7.31 -14.84 1.28
C SER A 132 -7.88 -13.84 0.28
N LEU A 133 -7.31 -12.62 0.27
CA LEU A 133 -7.68 -11.58 -0.70
C LEU A 133 -6.84 -11.66 -1.99
N LYS A 134 -5.92 -12.64 -2.11
CA LYS A 134 -5.10 -12.83 -3.30
C LYS A 134 -5.96 -13.07 -4.53
N GLY A 135 -5.66 -12.34 -5.61
CA GLY A 135 -6.39 -12.42 -6.88
C GLY A 135 -7.74 -11.69 -6.87
N ILE A 136 -8.03 -10.90 -5.83
CA ILE A 136 -9.16 -9.97 -5.82
C ILE A 136 -8.69 -8.63 -6.37
N ASP A 137 -9.24 -8.22 -7.50
CA ASP A 137 -9.06 -6.86 -8.04
C ASP A 137 -10.02 -5.91 -7.33
N ILE A 138 -9.46 -4.97 -6.58
CA ILE A 138 -10.23 -3.96 -5.84
C ILE A 138 -10.41 -2.72 -6.71
N SER A 139 -11.63 -2.19 -6.80
CA SER A 139 -11.89 -0.90 -7.46
C SER A 139 -11.69 0.29 -6.50
N PRO A 140 -11.41 1.50 -6.99
CA PRO A 140 -11.28 2.69 -6.14
C PRO A 140 -12.53 2.97 -5.29
N SER A 141 -13.73 2.63 -5.79
CA SER A 141 -14.98 2.74 -5.02
C SER A 141 -15.05 1.80 -3.82
N VAL A 142 -14.53 0.58 -3.95
CA VAL A 142 -14.39 -0.36 -2.82
C VAL A 142 -13.40 0.18 -1.80
N LEU A 143 -12.24 0.69 -2.21
CA LEU A 143 -11.26 1.31 -1.29
C LEU A 143 -11.84 2.53 -0.57
N SER A 144 -12.63 3.35 -1.27
CA SER A 144 -13.29 4.52 -0.68
C SER A 144 -14.27 4.12 0.41
N THR A 145 -15.05 3.07 0.15
CA THR A 145 -16.01 2.51 1.11
C THR A 145 -15.30 1.87 2.30
N GLU A 146 -14.25 1.07 2.05
CA GLU A 146 -13.39 0.49 3.08
C GLU A 146 -12.81 1.58 3.99
N SER A 147 -12.22 2.63 3.43
CA SER A 147 -11.66 3.72 4.23
C SER A 147 -12.71 4.41 5.10
N ARG A 148 -13.92 4.64 4.55
CA ARG A 148 -15.01 5.23 5.34
C ARG A 148 -15.38 4.33 6.52
N ILE A 149 -15.51 3.02 6.28
CA ILE A 149 -15.88 2.06 7.32
C ILE A 149 -14.79 1.95 8.39
N LEU A 150 -13.51 1.95 8.01
CA LEU A 150 -12.40 1.93 8.98
C LEU A 150 -12.34 3.21 9.83
N LYS A 151 -12.81 4.35 9.31
CA LYS A 151 -12.96 5.58 10.11
C LYS A 151 -14.12 5.50 11.09
N GLU A 152 -15.24 4.90 10.67
CA GLU A 152 -16.43 4.72 11.53
C GLU A 152 -16.24 3.62 12.58
N LEU A 153 -15.47 2.58 12.25
CA LEU A 153 -15.21 1.39 13.08
C LEU A 153 -13.69 1.13 13.19
N PRO A 154 -12.96 1.93 14.01
CA PRO A 154 -11.52 1.79 14.16
C PRO A 154 -11.09 0.45 14.78
N ASP A 155 -11.97 -0.22 15.52
CA ASP A 155 -11.72 -1.53 16.16
C ASP A 155 -11.42 -2.66 15.15
N LEU A 156 -11.74 -2.45 13.87
CA LEU A 156 -11.43 -3.40 12.80
C LEU A 156 -9.96 -3.36 12.36
N LEU A 157 -9.23 -2.30 12.72
CA LEU A 157 -7.80 -2.21 12.44
C LEU A 157 -7.03 -3.13 13.39
N PRO A 158 -5.96 -3.79 12.91
CA PRO A 158 -5.09 -4.57 13.79
C PRO A 158 -4.50 -3.67 14.89
N ALA A 159 -4.45 -4.19 16.12
CA ALA A 159 -3.84 -3.48 17.25
C ALA A 159 -2.36 -3.22 16.93
N LYS A 160 -1.95 -1.95 16.88
CA LYS A 160 -0.52 -1.61 16.71
C LYS A 160 0.27 -2.17 17.89
N PRO A 161 1.40 -2.87 17.67
CA PRO A 161 2.31 -3.18 18.77
C PRO A 161 2.82 -1.85 19.35
N ALA A 162 2.78 -1.72 20.68
CA ALA A 162 3.32 -0.57 21.37
C ALA A 162 4.85 -0.54 21.18
N LEU A 163 5.33 0.23 20.21
CA LEU A 163 6.74 0.60 20.11
C LEU A 163 7.08 1.47 21.32
N LYS A 164 7.94 0.95 22.21
CA LYS A 164 8.56 1.72 23.30
C LYS A 164 9.31 2.89 22.66
N ARG A 165 8.74 4.10 22.74
CA ARG A 165 9.53 5.32 22.57
C ARG A 165 10.42 5.47 23.80
N MET A 166 11.73 5.51 23.58
CA MET A 166 12.66 6.08 24.56
C MET A 166 12.40 7.58 24.58
N ASP A 167 12.05 8.08 25.76
CA ASP A 167 11.85 9.50 26.00
C ASP A 167 13.20 10.22 25.86
N SER A 168 13.29 11.14 24.90
CA SER A 168 14.37 12.12 24.83
C SER A 168 13.74 13.42 24.36
N GLU A 169 13.46 14.27 25.33
CA GLU A 169 13.04 15.66 25.12
C GLU A 169 14.18 16.44 24.45
N SER A 170 14.21 16.43 23.11
CA SER A 170 14.94 17.45 22.34
C SER A 170 14.08 17.89 21.18
N SER A 171 13.28 18.90 21.48
CA SER A 171 12.47 19.70 20.59
C SER A 171 13.31 20.40 19.52
N LEU A 172 13.57 19.74 18.38
CA LEU A 172 13.94 20.42 17.11
C LEU A 172 13.53 19.67 15.82
N ALA A 173 13.06 18.41 15.86
CA ALA A 173 12.59 17.68 14.67
C ALA A 173 11.09 17.88 14.35
N SER A 174 10.54 19.06 14.63
CA SER A 174 9.14 19.41 14.34
C SER A 174 8.99 20.01 12.93
N TRP A 175 9.30 19.22 11.90
CA TRP A 175 8.88 19.51 10.53
C TRP A 175 8.15 18.29 9.97
N GLY A 176 6.82 18.28 10.13
CA GLY A 176 5.94 17.74 9.08
C GLY A 176 5.04 16.55 9.38
N TYR A 177 5.13 15.84 10.50
CA TYR A 177 4.20 14.74 10.79
C TYR A 177 3.96 14.58 12.29
N HIS A 178 2.84 15.09 12.80
CA HIS A 178 2.10 14.52 13.94
C HIS A 178 0.84 15.36 14.24
N THR A 179 -0.33 14.90 13.77
CA THR A 179 -1.64 15.20 14.37
C THR A 179 -2.65 14.15 13.91
N ILE A 180 -2.61 12.94 14.49
CA ILE A 180 -3.80 12.23 15.00
C ILE A 180 -3.32 11.23 16.07
N SER A 181 -3.34 11.61 17.34
CA SER A 181 -3.53 10.69 18.47
C SER A 181 -3.70 11.48 19.76
N SER A 182 -4.93 11.90 20.05
CA SER A 182 -5.30 12.35 21.40
C SER A 182 -6.81 12.17 21.57
N ALA A 183 -7.25 10.92 21.75
CA ALA A 183 -8.60 10.60 22.23
C ALA A 183 -8.80 9.17 22.77
N VAL A 184 -7.79 8.28 22.77
CA VAL A 184 -7.99 6.86 23.16
C VAL A 184 -6.92 6.41 24.16
N GLU A 185 -6.77 7.14 25.25
CA GLU A 185 -5.74 6.87 26.27
C GLU A 185 -6.31 6.41 27.63
N THR A 186 -7.62 6.15 27.73
CA THR A 186 -8.24 5.92 29.07
C THR A 186 -9.07 4.64 29.19
N ALA A 187 -9.11 3.76 28.19
CA ALA A 187 -9.96 2.55 28.26
C ALA A 187 -9.21 1.20 28.26
N ALA A 188 -7.89 1.18 28.02
CA ALA A 188 -7.15 -0.06 27.79
C ALA A 188 -6.67 -0.77 29.08
N SER A 189 -6.96 -0.26 30.28
CA SER A 189 -6.43 -0.81 31.54
C SER A 189 -7.29 -1.89 32.21
N TYR A 190 -8.38 -2.38 31.59
CA TYR A 190 -9.31 -3.30 32.27
C TYR A 190 -9.57 -4.67 31.65
N LEU A 191 -8.92 -5.07 30.55
CA LEU A 191 -9.14 -6.41 29.99
C LEU A 191 -7.86 -7.21 29.88
N GLY A 192 -7.60 -7.98 30.93
CA GLY A 192 -6.58 -9.01 30.98
C GLY A 192 -7.01 -10.31 30.27
N MET A 193 -5.98 -10.96 29.72
CA MET A 193 -5.74 -12.39 29.64
C MET A 193 -6.74 -13.29 28.88
N ALA A 194 -6.28 -13.79 27.73
CA ALA A 194 -6.54 -15.15 27.29
C ALA A 194 -5.23 -15.74 26.70
N GLN A 195 -4.83 -16.90 27.23
CA GLN A 195 -3.62 -17.65 26.87
C GLN A 195 -3.77 -18.39 25.54
N GLY A 196 -2.64 -18.50 24.83
CA GLY A 196 -2.12 -19.78 24.33
C GLY A 196 -2.59 -20.25 22.95
N HIS A 197 -1.71 -20.10 21.95
CA HIS A 197 -1.31 -21.21 21.08
C HIS A 197 0.00 -20.83 20.37
N ASP A 198 1.10 -21.45 20.80
CA ASP A 198 2.36 -21.47 20.07
C ASP A 198 2.23 -22.35 18.84
N LEU A 199 2.36 -21.72 17.67
CA LEU A 199 2.67 -22.34 16.39
C LEU A 199 3.77 -21.47 15.78
N GLU A 200 4.84 -22.11 15.34
CA GLU A 200 6.02 -21.54 14.68
C GLU A 200 5.65 -20.31 13.83
N LYS A 201 6.04 -19.12 14.32
CA LYS A 201 5.75 -17.84 13.66
C LYS A 201 6.78 -17.63 12.56
N GLU A 202 6.55 -18.22 11.38
CA GLU A 202 6.88 -17.47 10.15
C GLU A 202 6.26 -16.09 10.32
N ASP A 203 7.05 -15.02 10.17
CA ASP A 203 6.57 -13.67 10.39
C ASP A 203 5.53 -13.35 9.31
N LYS A 204 4.25 -13.61 9.59
CA LYS A 204 3.12 -13.44 8.66
C LYS A 204 2.66 -11.99 8.64
N ARG A 205 3.60 -11.04 8.63
CA ARG A 205 3.31 -9.61 8.54
C ARG A 205 3.26 -9.19 7.07
N GLY A 206 2.58 -8.07 6.80
CA GLY A 206 2.61 -7.41 5.51
C GLY A 206 3.95 -6.73 5.25
N TYR A 207 3.94 -5.54 4.66
CA TYR A 207 5.18 -4.84 4.31
C TYR A 207 5.80 -4.05 5.45
N TRP A 208 5.03 -3.72 6.49
CA TRP A 208 5.47 -2.81 7.55
C TRP A 208 6.26 -3.55 8.63
N GLY A 209 7.33 -2.92 9.11
CA GLY A 209 8.16 -3.37 10.22
C GLY A 209 8.96 -4.63 9.92
N ARG A 210 9.26 -4.91 8.64
CA ARG A 210 10.03 -6.07 8.21
C ARG A 210 11.50 -5.75 7.97
N GLU A 211 12.33 -6.76 8.14
CA GLU A 211 13.74 -6.72 7.76
C GLU A 211 13.88 -6.71 6.24
N LEU A 212 14.92 -6.01 5.77
CA LEU A 212 15.17 -5.83 4.35
C LEU A 212 15.56 -7.15 3.68
N ASP A 213 16.40 -7.94 4.35
CA ASP A 213 16.87 -9.24 3.87
C ASP A 213 15.70 -10.22 3.67
N ASP A 214 14.72 -10.19 4.57
CA ASP A 214 13.50 -11.02 4.47
C ASP A 214 12.60 -10.59 3.31
N LEU A 215 12.51 -9.29 3.03
CA LEU A 215 11.71 -8.76 1.93
C LEU A 215 12.36 -8.99 0.56
N LEU A 216 13.69 -9.05 0.51
CA LEU A 216 14.48 -9.09 -0.73
C LEU A 216 15.13 -10.43 -1.03
N ARG A 217 14.89 -11.46 -0.21
CA ARG A 217 15.48 -12.81 -0.32
C ARG A 217 15.49 -13.38 -1.74
N ASP A 218 14.38 -13.22 -2.48
CA ASP A 218 14.24 -13.78 -3.83
C ASP A 218 14.26 -12.71 -4.93
N SER A 219 13.69 -11.53 -4.68
CA SER A 219 13.53 -10.45 -5.69
C SER A 219 12.95 -9.17 -5.07
N ILE A 220 12.86 -8.11 -5.87
CA ILE A 220 12.18 -6.85 -5.51
C ILE A 220 10.69 -7.13 -5.22
N PRO A 221 10.13 -6.62 -4.10
CA PRO A 221 8.75 -6.92 -3.72
C PRO A 221 7.76 -6.35 -4.74
N PRO A 222 6.61 -7.02 -4.98
CA PRO A 222 5.61 -6.58 -5.96
C PRO A 222 5.15 -5.14 -5.75
N LEU A 223 5.01 -4.71 -4.49
CA LEU A 223 4.65 -3.32 -4.14
C LEU A 223 5.60 -2.31 -4.77
N LEU A 224 6.92 -2.52 -4.68
CA LEU A 224 7.91 -1.57 -5.23
C LEU A 224 7.84 -1.53 -6.75
N SER A 225 7.68 -2.69 -7.39
CA SER A 225 7.49 -2.82 -8.85
C SER A 225 6.25 -2.07 -9.33
N ASP A 226 5.13 -2.22 -8.62
CA ASP A 226 3.90 -1.52 -8.95
C ASP A 226 4.02 0.00 -8.74
N LEU A 227 4.57 0.42 -7.59
CA LEU A 227 4.75 1.83 -7.27
C LEU A 227 5.67 2.52 -8.27
N ARG A 228 6.81 1.91 -8.61
CA ARG A 228 7.71 2.45 -9.64
C ARG A 228 6.99 2.63 -10.97
N ARG A 229 6.30 1.58 -11.43
CA ARG A 229 5.56 1.60 -12.71
C ARG A 229 4.54 2.74 -12.75
N VAL A 230 3.77 2.94 -11.69
CA VAL A 230 2.76 4.01 -11.68
C VAL A 230 3.33 5.39 -11.42
N ILE A 231 4.41 5.53 -10.63
CA ILE A 231 5.09 6.82 -10.43
C ILE A 231 5.64 7.33 -11.76
N LEU A 232 6.32 6.46 -12.52
CA LEU A 232 6.88 6.84 -13.83
C LEU A 232 5.81 6.93 -14.93
N GLY A 233 4.68 6.23 -14.78
CA GLY A 233 3.58 6.26 -15.76
C GLY A 233 2.63 7.45 -15.60
N GLU A 234 2.27 7.81 -14.36
CA GLU A 234 1.15 8.72 -14.07
C GLU A 234 1.59 9.97 -13.29
N CYS A 235 2.70 9.93 -12.54
CA CYS A 235 3.09 11.02 -11.63
C CYS A 235 4.10 12.02 -12.23
N VAL A 236 4.70 11.74 -13.40
CA VAL A 236 5.78 12.54 -14.02
C VAL A 236 5.40 13.95 -14.49
N THR A 237 4.11 14.29 -14.48
CA THR A 237 3.61 15.65 -14.79
C THR A 237 3.27 16.45 -13.55
N THR A 238 3.32 15.83 -12.35
CA THR A 238 2.91 16.46 -11.10
C THR A 238 4.04 17.28 -10.50
N GLU A 239 3.82 18.58 -10.34
CA GLU A 239 4.76 19.47 -9.68
C GLU A 239 4.92 19.11 -8.20
N GLY A 240 6.17 18.97 -7.75
CA GLY A 240 6.52 18.66 -6.38
C GLY A 240 6.17 17.24 -5.95
N VAL A 241 6.15 16.27 -6.88
CA VAL A 241 6.09 14.83 -6.56
C VAL A 241 7.19 14.46 -5.56
N PHE A 242 6.93 13.56 -4.60
CA PHE A 242 7.73 13.31 -3.38
C PHE A 242 7.77 14.46 -2.36
N ARG A 243 7.86 15.73 -2.80
CA ARG A 243 7.95 16.88 -1.89
C ARG A 243 6.62 17.17 -1.20
N ARG A 244 5.53 17.14 -1.96
CA ARG A 244 4.18 17.45 -1.48
C ARG A 244 3.53 16.18 -0.95
N SER A 245 2.90 16.30 0.20
CA SER A 245 2.17 15.19 0.81
C SER A 245 0.77 15.05 0.21
N SER A 246 0.37 13.81 -0.07
CA SER A 246 -1.02 13.44 -0.32
C SER A 246 -1.86 13.59 0.95
N ASN A 247 -3.09 14.09 0.79
CA ASN A 247 -4.14 14.10 1.81
C ASN A 247 -5.23 13.06 1.51
N SER A 248 -4.88 11.99 0.78
CA SER A 248 -5.83 10.97 0.36
C SER A 248 -6.59 10.40 1.55
N THR A 249 -7.91 10.39 1.43
CA THR A 249 -8.77 9.73 2.40
C THR A 249 -8.59 8.22 2.36
N LEU A 250 -8.02 7.64 1.30
CA LEU A 250 -7.86 6.19 1.10
C LEU A 250 -6.67 5.59 1.86
N LEU A 251 -5.76 6.44 2.35
CA LEU A 251 -4.51 6.04 2.97
C LEU A 251 -4.70 5.01 4.12
N PRO A 252 -5.66 5.16 5.07
CA PRO A 252 -5.88 4.17 6.13
C PRO A 252 -6.23 2.78 5.60
N ALA A 253 -7.09 2.69 4.57
CA ALA A 253 -7.48 1.42 3.97
C ALA A 253 -6.32 0.75 3.24
N ILE A 254 -5.54 1.52 2.47
CA ILE A 254 -4.37 1.01 1.76
C ILE A 254 -3.33 0.47 2.74
N ILE A 255 -3.01 1.24 3.80
CA ILE A 255 -2.06 0.80 4.82
C ILE A 255 -2.52 -0.50 5.48
N ALA A 256 -3.79 -0.59 5.86
CA ALA A 256 -4.32 -1.78 6.53
C ALA A 256 -4.34 -3.01 5.61
N LEU A 257 -4.65 -2.84 4.32
CA LEU A 257 -4.59 -3.92 3.34
C LEU A 257 -3.15 -4.38 3.08
N LEU A 258 -2.19 -3.45 3.04
CA LEU A 258 -0.77 -3.76 2.88
C LEU A 258 -0.10 -4.33 4.15
N ASP A 259 -0.79 -4.27 5.30
CA ASP A 259 -0.37 -4.91 6.56
C ASP A 259 -0.74 -6.41 6.61
N LEU A 260 -1.65 -6.86 5.75
CA LEU A 260 -1.95 -8.28 5.58
C LEU A 260 -0.73 -9.02 4.98
N PRO A 261 -0.57 -10.34 5.23
CA PRO A 261 0.54 -11.09 4.64
C PRO A 261 0.61 -10.93 3.13
N ILE A 262 1.81 -10.71 2.60
CA ILE A 262 2.06 -10.35 1.19
C ILE A 262 1.40 -11.35 0.22
N ASP A 263 1.45 -12.65 0.53
CA ASP A 263 0.83 -13.72 -0.25
C ASP A 263 -0.71 -13.75 -0.18
N ARG A 264 -1.33 -12.93 0.67
CA ARG A 264 -2.78 -12.87 0.90
C ARG A 264 -3.41 -11.54 0.52
N GLN A 265 -2.61 -10.56 0.12
CA GLN A 265 -3.07 -9.22 -0.23
C GLN A 265 -3.87 -9.19 -1.54
N PRO A 266 -4.80 -8.24 -1.67
CA PRO A 266 -5.51 -7.99 -2.92
C PRO A 266 -4.65 -7.27 -3.96
N SER A 267 -5.11 -7.29 -5.21
CA SER A 267 -4.59 -6.44 -6.28
C SER A 267 -5.18 -5.04 -6.12
N LEU A 268 -4.31 -4.05 -5.89
CA LEU A 268 -4.70 -2.65 -5.73
C LEU A 268 -4.66 -1.92 -7.09
N PRO A 269 -5.64 -1.03 -7.38
CA PRO A 269 -5.75 -0.36 -8.66
C PRO A 269 -4.80 0.86 -8.73
N TRP A 270 -3.49 0.63 -8.56
CA TRP A 270 -2.49 1.71 -8.43
C TRP A 270 -2.53 2.76 -9.54
N GLY A 271 -2.84 2.36 -10.78
CA GLY A 271 -2.94 3.30 -11.90
C GLY A 271 -4.14 4.24 -11.79
N GLU A 272 -5.30 3.76 -11.35
CA GLU A 272 -6.46 4.63 -11.07
C GLU A 272 -6.20 5.52 -9.86
N LEU A 273 -5.60 4.96 -8.81
CA LEU A 273 -5.22 5.73 -7.61
C LEU A 273 -4.23 6.86 -7.93
N ALA A 274 -3.24 6.61 -8.78
CA ALA A 274 -2.24 7.60 -9.17
C ALA A 274 -2.82 8.70 -10.07
N ARG A 275 -3.82 8.39 -10.92
CA ARG A 275 -4.51 9.41 -11.71
C ARG A 275 -5.37 10.34 -10.86
N ASP A 276 -6.01 9.80 -9.83
CA ASP A 276 -6.85 10.59 -8.92
C ASP A 276 -6.01 11.38 -7.90
N ASP A 277 -4.96 10.77 -7.35
CA ASP A 277 -4.01 11.39 -6.44
C ASP A 277 -2.56 10.97 -6.76
N PRO A 278 -1.85 11.73 -7.62
CA PRO A 278 -0.49 11.39 -8.03
C PRO A 278 0.55 11.54 -6.90
N LEU A 279 0.19 12.12 -5.76
CA LEU A 279 1.07 12.23 -4.59
C LEU A 279 0.96 11.01 -3.66
N LEU A 280 -0.05 10.16 -3.86
CA LEU A 280 -0.29 8.99 -3.01
C LEU A 280 0.76 7.88 -3.21
N PRO A 281 1.08 7.41 -4.44
CA PRO A 281 2.09 6.36 -4.61
C PRO A 281 3.49 6.73 -4.06
N PRO A 282 4.03 7.94 -4.30
CA PRO A 282 5.27 8.38 -3.67
C PRO A 282 5.20 8.36 -2.13
N LYS A 283 4.06 8.76 -1.55
CA LYS A 283 3.86 8.73 -0.09
C LYS A 283 3.87 7.30 0.46
N ILE A 284 3.27 6.34 -0.24
CA ILE A 284 3.33 4.92 0.14
C ILE A 284 4.76 4.40 0.05
N LEU A 285 5.51 4.75 -1.01
CA LEU A 285 6.91 4.36 -1.15
C LEU A 285 7.78 4.91 -0.01
N SER A 286 7.67 6.20 0.29
CA SER A 286 8.41 6.80 1.42
C SER A 286 8.03 6.14 2.75
N ARG A 287 6.75 5.84 2.97
CA ARG A 287 6.31 5.12 4.16
C ARG A 287 6.94 3.74 4.28
N PHE A 288 6.94 2.96 3.19
CA PHE A 288 7.56 1.63 3.15
C PHE A 288 9.01 1.68 3.59
N LEU A 289 9.79 2.60 3.05
CA LEU A 289 11.21 2.76 3.39
C LEU A 289 11.40 3.18 4.86
N SER A 290 10.56 4.09 5.39
CA SER A 290 10.67 4.56 6.78
C SER A 290 10.15 3.59 7.84
N GLU A 291 9.27 2.65 7.46
CA GLU A 291 8.63 1.71 8.38
C GLU A 291 9.28 0.32 8.32
N LEU A 292 10.47 0.16 7.72
CA LEU A 292 11.27 -1.05 7.85
C LEU A 292 11.64 -1.31 9.33
N SER A 293 11.97 -2.55 9.69
CA SER A 293 12.40 -2.88 11.06
C SER A 293 13.71 -2.20 11.45
N ALA A 294 14.57 -1.94 10.48
CA ALA A 294 15.82 -1.20 10.57
C ALA A 294 15.90 -0.20 9.41
N PRO A 295 16.53 0.97 9.60
CA PRO A 295 16.72 1.95 8.53
C PRO A 295 17.62 1.38 7.42
N VAL A 296 17.47 1.92 6.21
CA VAL A 296 18.31 1.52 5.06
C VAL A 296 19.75 1.97 5.28
N PHE A 297 19.95 3.15 5.88
CA PHE A 297 21.23 3.63 6.37
C PHE A 297 21.22 3.62 7.90
N ASP A 298 21.86 2.60 8.48
CA ASP A 298 22.15 2.56 9.90
C ASP A 298 23.42 3.35 10.24
N GLN A 299 23.69 3.51 11.53
CA GLN A 299 24.88 4.21 12.04
C GLN A 299 26.20 3.64 11.49
N GLY A 300 26.25 2.34 11.18
CA GLY A 300 27.46 1.67 10.69
C GLY A 300 27.90 2.18 9.32
N LEU A 301 26.97 2.69 8.52
CA LEU A 301 27.25 3.20 7.17
C LEU A 301 27.67 4.67 7.15
N TYR A 302 27.60 5.40 8.27
CA TYR A 302 27.78 6.86 8.27
C TYR A 302 29.20 7.29 7.92
N ASP A 303 30.21 6.55 8.37
CA ASP A 303 31.60 6.85 8.00
C ASP A 303 31.86 6.58 6.52
N GLY A 304 31.20 5.55 5.96
CA GLY A 304 31.19 5.29 4.52
C GLY A 304 30.54 6.45 3.74
N ILE A 305 29.40 6.95 4.21
CA ILE A 305 28.72 8.11 3.61
C ILE A 305 29.63 9.34 3.61
N ARG A 306 30.33 9.60 4.73
CA ARG A 306 31.25 10.73 4.86
C ARG A 306 32.47 10.62 3.94
N GLY A 307 32.99 9.40 3.78
CA GLY A 307 34.13 9.12 2.91
C GLY A 307 33.80 9.17 1.42
N ALA A 308 32.53 9.03 1.04
CA ALA A 308 32.08 8.96 -0.34
C ALA A 308 31.76 10.36 -0.94
N VAL A 309 32.80 11.17 -1.12
CA VAL A 309 32.67 12.56 -1.61
C VAL A 309 32.77 12.63 -3.15
N THR A 310 33.41 11.66 -3.79
CA THR A 310 33.57 11.61 -5.25
C THR A 310 32.88 10.40 -5.87
N LEU A 311 32.65 10.44 -7.19
CA LEU A 311 32.09 9.32 -7.94
C LEU A 311 32.96 8.06 -7.84
N ASP A 312 34.27 8.23 -7.77
CA ASP A 312 35.21 7.12 -7.59
C ASP A 312 35.07 6.50 -6.20
N ASP A 313 34.95 7.32 -5.15
CA ASP A 313 34.72 6.81 -3.79
C ASP A 313 33.38 6.06 -3.68
N LEU A 314 32.33 6.57 -4.34
CA LEU A 314 31.02 5.93 -4.38
C LEU A 314 31.12 4.52 -4.98
N LYS A 315 31.77 4.38 -6.14
CA LYS A 315 31.87 3.10 -6.87
C LYS A 315 32.86 2.14 -6.25
N SER A 316 34.03 2.61 -5.83
CA SER A 316 35.14 1.76 -5.39
C SER A 316 35.12 1.41 -3.91
N LYS A 317 34.48 2.25 -3.07
CA LYS A 317 34.49 2.07 -1.60
C LYS A 317 33.09 1.90 -1.03
N PHE A 318 32.16 2.81 -1.34
CA PHE A 318 30.86 2.82 -0.67
C PHE A 318 29.97 1.68 -1.13
N ILE A 319 29.68 1.58 -2.43
CA ILE A 319 28.80 0.54 -2.97
C ILE A 319 29.31 -0.88 -2.61
N PRO A 320 30.61 -1.21 -2.78
CA PRO A 320 31.13 -2.52 -2.38
C PRO A 320 31.08 -2.81 -0.88
N SER A 321 30.91 -1.78 -0.03
CA SER A 321 30.77 -1.96 1.42
C SER A 321 29.33 -2.22 1.88
N LEU A 322 28.35 -2.04 0.99
CA LEU A 322 26.94 -2.21 1.33
C LEU A 322 26.57 -3.71 1.41
N PRO A 323 25.70 -4.10 2.35
CA PRO A 323 25.04 -5.40 2.31
C PRO A 323 24.25 -5.59 1.01
N ASP A 324 24.17 -6.82 0.50
CA ASP A 324 23.52 -7.15 -0.78
C ASP A 324 22.08 -6.62 -0.88
N SER A 325 21.28 -6.83 0.17
CA SER A 325 19.89 -6.37 0.22
C SER A 325 19.78 -4.84 0.26
N THR A 326 20.69 -4.17 0.97
CA THR A 326 20.79 -2.70 1.02
C THR A 326 21.20 -2.13 -0.33
N TYR A 327 22.19 -2.73 -1.00
CA TYR A 327 22.57 -2.33 -2.36
C TYR A 327 21.40 -2.54 -3.33
N LEU A 328 20.71 -3.68 -3.27
CA LEU A 328 19.60 -4.00 -4.17
C LEU A 328 18.45 -2.99 -4.05
N ILE A 329 18.02 -2.64 -2.83
CA ILE A 329 16.98 -1.62 -2.65
C ILE A 329 17.45 -0.23 -3.09
N LEU A 330 18.70 0.13 -2.80
CA LEU A 330 19.25 1.44 -3.14
C LEU A 330 19.42 1.60 -4.65
N SER A 331 19.99 0.62 -5.36
CA SER A 331 20.08 0.63 -6.82
C SER A 331 18.68 0.69 -7.46
N TYR A 332 17.71 -0.05 -6.92
CA TYR A 332 16.33 0.02 -7.41
C TYR A 332 15.71 1.42 -7.22
N LEU A 333 15.88 2.00 -6.03
CA LEU A 333 15.37 3.32 -5.67
C LEU A 333 16.07 4.43 -6.44
N THR A 334 17.41 4.42 -6.53
CA THR A 334 18.20 5.41 -7.26
C THR A 334 17.85 5.39 -8.73
N ARG A 335 17.60 4.22 -9.33
CA ARG A 335 17.10 4.10 -10.69
C ARG A 335 15.73 4.77 -10.88
N LEU A 336 14.78 4.51 -9.98
CA LEU A 336 13.46 5.17 -10.03
C LEU A 336 13.60 6.70 -9.91
N LEU A 337 14.41 7.17 -8.97
CA LEU A 337 14.62 8.61 -8.75
C LEU A 337 15.37 9.27 -9.92
N HIS A 338 16.32 8.56 -10.54
CA HIS A 338 16.99 8.99 -11.77
C HIS A 338 15.98 9.16 -12.90
N ASP A 339 15.22 8.11 -13.23
CA ASP A 339 14.19 8.14 -14.28
C ASP A 339 13.19 9.29 -14.05
N LEU A 340 12.81 9.55 -12.80
CA LEU A 340 11.93 10.66 -12.45
C LEU A 340 12.59 12.04 -12.59
N SER A 341 13.88 12.16 -12.24
CA SER A 341 14.64 13.40 -12.35
C SER A 341 14.79 13.88 -13.80
N LEU A 342 14.76 12.97 -14.77
CA LEU A 342 14.71 13.31 -16.21
C LEU A 342 13.47 14.13 -16.58
N HIS A 343 12.42 14.10 -15.75
CA HIS A 343 11.18 14.85 -15.91
C HIS A 343 11.14 16.14 -15.08
N ALA A 344 12.30 16.60 -14.54
CA ALA A 344 12.42 17.79 -13.69
C ALA A 344 11.86 19.08 -14.32
N ASN A 345 11.83 19.18 -15.66
CA ASN A 345 11.24 20.32 -16.35
C ASN A 345 9.76 20.54 -15.97
N ARG A 346 9.02 19.45 -15.77
CA ARG A 346 7.61 19.41 -15.38
C ARG A 346 7.43 19.24 -13.88
N THR A 347 8.09 18.24 -13.29
CA THR A 347 7.93 17.92 -11.86
C THR A 347 8.57 18.93 -10.92
N LYS A 348 9.55 19.71 -11.40
CA LYS A 348 10.44 20.57 -10.60
C LYS A 348 11.30 19.79 -9.59
N MET A 349 11.42 18.47 -9.79
CA MET A 349 12.18 17.58 -8.93
C MET A 349 13.48 17.17 -9.62
N THR A 350 14.57 17.87 -9.31
CA THR A 350 15.94 17.49 -9.69
C THR A 350 16.45 16.34 -8.81
N SER A 351 17.58 15.74 -9.19
CA SER A 351 18.30 14.74 -8.38
C SER A 351 18.53 15.24 -6.95
N LEU A 352 18.98 16.49 -6.80
CA LEU A 352 19.22 17.12 -5.50
C LEU A 352 17.92 17.28 -4.70
N ASN A 353 16.85 17.78 -5.33
CA ASN A 353 15.56 17.96 -4.65
C ASN A 353 15.00 16.62 -4.16
N LEU A 354 15.12 15.54 -4.96
CA LEU A 354 14.71 14.20 -4.57
C LEU A 354 15.57 13.66 -3.42
N SER A 355 16.88 13.89 -3.47
CA SER A 355 17.84 13.47 -2.45
C SER A 355 17.55 14.10 -1.09
N ILE A 356 17.26 15.41 -1.06
CA ILE A 356 16.88 16.14 0.16
C ILE A 356 15.64 15.52 0.82
N ILE A 357 14.69 15.02 0.03
CA ILE A 357 13.43 14.48 0.53
C ILE A 357 13.58 13.02 0.98
N ILE A 358 14.33 12.22 0.24
CA ILE A 358 14.45 10.79 0.50
C ILE A 358 15.50 10.46 1.56
N ALA A 359 16.55 11.27 1.71
CA ALA A 359 17.58 11.07 2.74
C ALA A 359 16.99 10.86 4.15
N PRO A 360 16.12 11.74 4.69
CA PRO A 360 15.54 11.57 6.02
C PRO A 360 14.58 10.38 6.15
N VAL A 361 14.17 9.78 5.03
CA VAL A 361 13.32 8.57 5.02
C VAL A 361 14.17 7.30 5.16
N LEU A 362 15.43 7.34 4.72
CA LEU A 362 16.31 6.18 4.64
C LEU A 362 17.22 6.01 5.86
N ILE A 363 17.39 7.07 6.65
CA ILE A 363 18.38 7.15 7.73
C ILE A 363 17.72 7.18 9.11
N SER A 364 18.31 6.47 10.07
CA SER A 364 17.97 6.60 11.49
C SER A 364 19.14 6.10 12.34
N GLY A 365 19.85 7.02 12.98
CA GLY A 365 21.03 6.76 13.77
C GLY A 365 20.75 6.74 15.27
N THR A 366 21.84 6.65 16.03
CA THR A 366 21.77 6.79 17.50
C THR A 366 21.69 8.25 17.95
N ASP A 367 22.21 9.18 17.13
CA ASP A 367 22.19 10.62 17.38
C ASP A 367 21.36 11.36 16.31
N PRO A 368 20.16 11.87 16.66
CA PRO A 368 19.33 12.62 15.73
C PRO A 368 19.98 13.90 15.18
N VAL A 369 20.95 14.49 15.90
CA VAL A 369 21.69 15.66 15.43
C VAL A 369 22.59 15.27 14.26
N GLU A 370 23.27 14.13 14.36
CA GLU A 370 24.12 13.59 13.31
C GLU A 370 23.31 13.25 12.04
N ASP A 371 22.16 12.60 12.21
CA ASP A 371 21.23 12.30 11.11
C ASP A 371 20.80 13.56 10.37
N THR A 372 20.47 14.61 11.14
CA THR A 372 20.07 15.91 10.59
C THR A 372 21.21 16.54 9.78
N ILE A 373 22.45 16.46 10.28
CA ILE A 373 23.63 16.97 9.58
C ILE A 373 23.87 16.20 8.28
N LEU A 374 23.75 14.87 8.29
CA LEU A 374 23.87 14.03 7.10
C LEU A 374 22.75 14.30 6.08
N CYS A 375 21.59 14.80 6.53
CA CYS A 375 20.49 15.21 5.66
C CYS A 375 20.62 16.64 5.10
N LEU A 376 21.70 17.36 5.40
CA LEU A 376 21.91 18.70 4.85
C LEU A 376 22.38 18.65 3.40
N GLU A 377 21.95 19.67 2.66
CA GLU A 377 22.44 19.95 1.32
C GLU A 377 23.98 20.13 1.32
N PRO A 378 24.69 19.54 0.35
CA PRO A 378 26.14 19.66 0.27
C PRO A 378 26.60 21.12 0.28
N SER A 379 27.74 21.37 0.93
CA SER A 379 28.38 22.69 1.04
C SER A 379 27.55 23.79 1.74
N ARG A 380 26.39 23.45 2.32
CA ARG A 380 25.58 24.40 3.08
C ARG A 380 26.09 24.49 4.52
N PRO A 381 26.28 25.70 5.08
CA PRO A 381 26.73 25.84 6.46
C PRO A 381 25.66 25.33 7.44
N LEU A 382 26.11 24.80 8.57
CA LEU A 382 25.21 24.37 9.64
C LEU A 382 24.34 25.55 10.12
N PRO A 383 23.02 25.38 10.23
CA PRO A 383 22.15 26.36 10.86
C PRO A 383 22.63 26.66 12.29
N ALA A 384 22.54 27.93 12.73
CA ALA A 384 23.07 28.37 14.03
C ALA A 384 22.59 27.51 15.22
N GLY A 385 21.32 27.09 15.21
CA GLY A 385 20.78 26.20 16.25
C GLY A 385 21.42 24.82 16.28
N LEU A 386 21.74 24.24 15.11
CA LEU A 386 22.41 22.95 15.02
C LEU A 386 23.90 23.05 15.36
N ARG A 387 24.57 24.16 15.03
CA ARG A 387 25.98 24.39 15.42
C ARG A 387 26.19 24.27 16.93
N HIS A 388 25.26 24.83 17.71
CA HIS A 388 25.32 24.73 19.17
C HIS A 388 25.13 23.31 19.70
N MET A 389 24.32 22.48 19.02
CA MET A 389 24.07 21.09 19.41
C MET A 389 25.16 20.14 18.93
N ALA A 390 25.73 20.40 17.75
CA ALA A 390 26.79 19.62 17.13
C ALA A 390 28.15 19.80 17.84
N GLY A 391 28.41 21.01 18.37
CA GLY A 391 29.74 21.36 18.88
C GLY A 391 30.83 21.19 17.82
N ASP A 392 32.05 20.84 18.26
CA ASP A 392 33.19 20.53 17.36
C ASP A 392 33.15 19.09 16.82
N LYS A 393 32.10 18.33 17.13
CA LYS A 393 32.05 16.87 16.94
C LYS A 393 31.80 16.47 15.48
N TYR A 394 31.16 17.34 14.71
CA TYR A 394 30.76 17.06 13.33
C TYR A 394 31.32 18.13 12.37
N GLN A 395 31.97 17.69 11.29
CA GLN A 395 32.54 18.58 10.28
C GLN A 395 31.45 19.10 9.32
N GLU A 396 31.60 20.35 8.86
CA GLU A 396 30.62 21.01 8.00
C GLU A 396 30.71 20.58 6.53
N GLY A 397 29.55 20.30 5.91
CA GLY A 397 29.31 20.55 4.48
C GLY A 397 29.90 19.56 3.45
N GLN A 398 30.63 18.52 3.84
CA GLN A 398 31.12 17.48 2.92
C GLN A 398 30.81 16.07 3.44
N GLY A 399 30.52 15.15 2.51
CA GLY A 399 30.17 13.77 2.86
C GLY A 399 28.78 13.63 3.51
N THR A 400 27.78 14.33 2.98
CA THR A 400 26.38 14.20 3.43
C THR A 400 25.66 13.11 2.65
N LEU A 401 24.65 12.49 3.27
CA LEU A 401 23.81 11.50 2.59
C LEU A 401 23.08 12.12 1.40
N VAL A 402 22.64 13.38 1.52
CA VAL A 402 22.03 14.10 0.38
C VAL A 402 23.00 14.22 -0.78
N GLY A 403 24.27 14.56 -0.52
CA GLY A 403 25.29 14.64 -1.57
C GLY A 403 25.58 13.30 -2.24
N LEU A 404 25.68 12.24 -1.43
CA LEU A 404 25.87 10.87 -1.93
C LEU A 404 24.72 10.44 -2.83
N LEU A 405 23.47 10.65 -2.39
CA LEU A 405 22.28 10.30 -3.17
C LEU A 405 22.15 11.17 -4.43
N ASP A 406 22.44 12.47 -4.35
CA ASP A 406 22.38 13.37 -5.52
C ASP A 406 23.38 12.94 -6.59
N MET A 407 24.60 12.59 -6.16
CA MET A 407 25.64 12.08 -7.03
C MET A 407 25.24 10.74 -7.68
N TRP A 408 24.72 9.79 -6.89
CA TRP A 408 24.29 8.49 -7.41
C TRP A 408 23.10 8.62 -8.37
N ILE A 409 22.11 9.45 -8.04
CA ILE A 409 20.93 9.69 -8.90
C ILE A 409 21.35 10.44 -10.17
N GLY A 410 22.19 11.47 -10.06
CA GLY A 410 22.63 12.29 -11.19
C GLY A 410 23.50 11.53 -12.19
N HIS A 411 24.35 10.60 -11.70
CA HIS A 411 25.29 9.82 -12.51
C HIS A 411 24.94 8.33 -12.57
N TYR A 412 23.66 7.99 -12.45
CA TYR A 412 23.18 6.60 -12.37
C TYR A 412 23.76 5.71 -13.48
N GLY A 413 23.73 6.17 -14.74
CA GLY A 413 24.28 5.42 -15.88
C GLY A 413 25.77 5.11 -15.74
N GLU A 414 26.58 6.06 -15.28
CA GLU A 414 28.02 5.85 -15.10
C GLU A 414 28.33 4.90 -13.93
N VAL A 415 27.52 4.93 -12.88
CA VAL A 415 27.68 4.04 -11.71
C VAL A 415 27.36 2.59 -12.09
N GLU A 416 26.31 2.36 -12.86
CA GLU A 416 25.82 1.02 -13.17
C GLU A 416 26.53 0.38 -14.38
N GLU A 417 26.89 1.15 -15.40
CA GLU A 417 27.71 0.65 -16.52
C GLU A 417 29.12 0.21 -16.05
N GLY A 418 29.65 0.85 -15.01
CA GLY A 418 30.93 0.47 -14.40
C GLY A 418 30.89 -0.84 -13.61
N MET A 419 29.71 -1.25 -13.12
CA MET A 419 29.55 -2.48 -12.34
C MET A 419 29.23 -3.69 -13.22
N ALA A 420 28.60 -3.49 -14.38
CA ALA A 420 28.27 -4.57 -15.32
C ALA A 420 29.48 -5.09 -16.13
N LEU A 421 30.66 -4.45 -16.01
CA LEU A 421 31.89 -4.82 -16.72
C LEU A 421 32.85 -5.68 -15.89
N ASP A 422 32.54 -5.94 -14.61
CA ASP A 422 33.36 -6.71 -13.67
C ASP A 422 32.81 -8.12 -13.35
N ASP A 423 31.77 -8.59 -14.07
CA ASP A 423 31.23 -9.97 -14.01
C ASP A 423 31.73 -10.89 -15.14
#